data_AF-A0A1G0EL74-F1
#
_entry.id   AF-A0A1G0EL74-F1
#
_cell.length_a   1.000
_cell.length_b   1.000
_cell.length_c   1.000
_cell.angle_alpha   90.00
_cell.angle_beta   90.00
_cell.angle_gamma   90.00
#
_symmetry.space_group_name_H-M   'P 1'
#
loop_
_entity.id
_entity.type
_entity.pdbx_description
1 polymer ?
#
loop_
_entity_poly.entity_id
_entity_poly.type
_entity_poly.pdbx_seq_one_letter_code
_entity_poly.pdbx_strand_id
1 'polypeptide(L)'
;MVGYVSVRDSSTNTQPVRTNIPIEANGNYSVDVAGLTPPFAFLASGTVGGRSVSLYSAATSADVGGTINITPFTDLIIRNIAATAVDAYLAAPSGMASLTTAELDAQRVTLTAQLAPALTAMGLSGSIDLLRATFNADSTGLDRFMDVVKVDTTTPGEATITNILDAANTLVIDTTAGTATGTLGTANLASSGTPLDGILLTFNTFSGKFATSLPSDADPDLLALFSSTFKDDGRSSSAFLTELTTDNTLIGLQFTHVVLDSIDQAGTTAQVYFTPVINGINIADGETLNWQMKKDAVTGIWQADGNQRIARVNVAAIAEKITCNPAAAACNTTTGNRTGLHFEINNDAMQAIGSAVVTGPSLPAGGVTLTAQVNQTWFNITTTNPNCDQMGGGSLPVCNNNWLMTDTEIGAVLPNSIYTMKLYDNSQAPVLLATYTLVVPVAPMLNTALAAFVFPSISGMVDLAGMGAATLAPSWSIPAGLSASYLDVYVWQTGTNANQSVEQNNLTSSSGTASLVFTAPPNSGTWSGGGYSISARDQYGREVTTRYQ
;
A
#
# COMPACT_ATOMS: atom_id res chain seq x y z
N MET A 1 4.79 2.99 -9.67
CA MET A 1 4.38 3.65 -8.41
C MET A 1 2.89 3.93 -8.52
N VAL A 2 2.13 3.75 -7.44
CA VAL A 2 0.73 4.21 -7.37
C VAL A 2 0.69 5.46 -6.50
N GLY A 3 0.15 6.56 -7.02
CA GLY A 3 0.17 7.84 -6.30
C GLY A 3 -0.29 9.03 -7.13
N TYR A 4 0.08 10.22 -6.66
CA TYR A 4 -0.28 11.50 -7.29
C TYR A 4 0.92 12.43 -7.39
N VAL A 5 0.86 13.34 -8.36
CA VAL A 5 1.78 14.45 -8.51
C VAL A 5 1.16 15.74 -7.95
N SER A 6 1.96 16.50 -7.22
CA SER A 6 1.67 17.87 -6.80
C SER A 6 2.73 18.81 -7.36
N VAL A 7 2.34 20.05 -7.65
CA VAL A 7 3.22 21.05 -8.27
C VAL A 7 3.25 22.33 -7.45
N ARG A 8 4.46 22.77 -7.12
CA ARG A 8 4.76 24.08 -6.57
C ARG A 8 5.44 24.94 -7.65
N ASP A 9 5.09 26.21 -7.71
CA ASP A 9 5.68 27.18 -8.61
C ASP A 9 6.50 28.21 -7.80
N SER A 10 7.25 29.09 -8.47
CA SER A 10 8.13 30.07 -7.81
C SER A 10 7.42 31.31 -7.28
N SER A 11 6.10 31.33 -7.31
CA SER A 11 5.32 32.39 -6.69
C SER A 11 5.53 32.41 -5.17
N THR A 12 5.00 33.42 -4.48
CA THR A 12 5.11 33.52 -3.01
C THR A 12 4.29 32.46 -2.26
N ASN A 13 3.70 31.48 -2.96
CA ASN A 13 2.91 30.42 -2.36
C ASN A 13 3.81 29.41 -1.61
N THR A 14 3.50 29.20 -0.33
CA THR A 14 4.20 28.20 0.51
C THR A 14 3.66 26.79 0.32
N GLN A 15 2.56 26.63 -0.43
CA GLN A 15 1.89 25.35 -0.69
C GLN A 15 1.87 25.03 -2.19
N PRO A 16 1.74 23.74 -2.57
CA PRO A 16 1.52 23.36 -3.96
C PRO A 16 0.29 24.07 -4.55
N VAL A 17 0.42 24.55 -5.79
CA VAL A 17 -0.63 25.28 -6.53
C VAL A 17 -1.52 24.32 -7.33
N ARG A 18 -1.05 23.08 -7.53
CA ARG A 18 -1.80 21.94 -8.07
C ARG A 18 -1.53 20.72 -7.22
N THR A 19 -2.55 19.95 -6.91
CA THR A 19 -2.47 18.72 -6.11
C THR A 19 -3.34 17.63 -6.73
N ASN A 20 -3.12 16.38 -6.31
CA ASN A 20 -3.95 15.22 -6.67
C ASN A 20 -4.03 14.95 -8.19
N ILE A 21 -2.94 15.18 -8.92
CA ILE A 21 -2.84 14.78 -10.33
C ILE A 21 -2.51 13.28 -10.35
N PRO A 22 -3.42 12.40 -10.83
CA PRO A 22 -3.20 10.96 -10.73
C PRO A 22 -2.01 10.52 -11.59
N ILE A 23 -1.23 9.58 -11.06
CA ILE A 23 -0.27 8.81 -11.84
C ILE A 23 -1.02 7.62 -12.43
N GLU A 24 -1.02 7.51 -13.75
CA GLU A 24 -1.66 6.42 -14.48
C GLU A 24 -0.94 5.08 -14.26
N ALA A 25 -1.61 3.97 -14.56
CA ALA A 25 -1.04 2.62 -14.40
C ALA A 25 0.24 2.38 -15.24
N ASN A 26 0.44 3.16 -16.30
CA ASN A 26 1.65 3.15 -17.14
C ASN A 26 2.76 4.10 -16.62
N GLY A 27 2.57 4.72 -15.45
CA GLY A 27 3.49 5.70 -14.85
C GLY A 27 3.36 7.13 -15.39
N ASN A 28 2.51 7.38 -16.39
CA ASN A 28 2.35 8.71 -16.97
C ASN A 28 1.51 9.63 -16.07
N TYR A 29 1.76 10.93 -16.22
CA TYR A 29 0.98 11.99 -15.62
C TYR A 29 0.98 13.21 -16.55
N SER A 30 0.00 14.10 -16.38
CA SER A 30 -0.08 15.35 -17.15
C SER A 30 -0.40 16.52 -16.23
N VAL A 31 0.39 17.58 -16.32
CA VAL A 31 0.21 18.80 -15.52
C VAL A 31 -0.04 19.96 -16.46
N ASP A 32 -1.16 20.67 -16.23
CA ASP A 32 -1.35 22.00 -16.80
C ASP A 32 -0.68 23.06 -15.93
N VAL A 33 0.37 23.69 -16.47
CA VAL A 33 1.13 24.76 -15.84
C VAL A 33 0.71 26.16 -16.29
N ALA A 34 -0.39 26.28 -17.06
CA ALA A 34 -0.91 27.58 -17.47
C ALA A 34 -1.22 28.47 -16.24
N GLY A 35 -0.67 29.69 -16.28
CA GLY A 35 -0.83 30.68 -15.20
C GLY A 35 0.08 30.46 -13.98
N LEU A 36 0.98 29.47 -14.00
CA LEU A 36 2.00 29.28 -12.97
C LEU A 36 3.29 30.05 -13.29
N THR A 37 4.08 30.35 -12.26
CA THR A 37 5.36 31.07 -12.37
C THR A 37 6.54 30.08 -12.31
N PRO A 38 7.34 29.91 -13.37
CA PRO A 38 8.50 29.01 -13.34
C PRO A 38 9.61 29.52 -12.41
N PRO A 39 10.49 28.64 -11.89
CA PRO A 39 10.52 27.19 -12.08
C PRO A 39 9.41 26.44 -11.33
N PHE A 40 9.22 25.19 -11.72
CA PHE A 40 8.22 24.28 -11.17
C PHE A 40 8.92 23.15 -10.42
N ALA A 41 8.48 22.86 -9.21
CA ALA A 41 8.91 21.69 -8.45
C ALA A 41 7.76 20.68 -8.41
N PHE A 42 8.08 19.43 -8.71
CA PHE A 42 7.13 18.33 -8.72
C PHE A 42 7.42 17.43 -7.53
N LEU A 43 6.35 17.02 -6.85
CA LEU A 43 6.38 16.00 -5.82
C LEU A 43 5.46 14.88 -6.25
N ALA A 44 6.02 13.70 -6.52
CA ALA A 44 5.24 12.47 -6.59
C ALA A 44 5.17 11.85 -5.19
N SER A 45 3.95 11.64 -4.68
CA SER A 45 3.70 10.98 -3.41
C SER A 45 2.78 9.79 -3.59
N GLY A 46 3.09 8.68 -2.95
CA GLY A 46 2.34 7.44 -3.06
C GLY A 46 3.12 6.26 -2.53
N THR A 47 2.88 5.06 -3.04
CA THR A 47 3.49 3.83 -2.53
C THR A 47 4.21 3.01 -3.60
N VAL A 48 5.35 2.43 -3.21
CA VAL A 48 6.10 1.42 -3.99
C VAL A 48 6.43 0.25 -3.06
N GLY A 49 5.97 -0.95 -3.40
CA GLY A 49 6.16 -2.13 -2.52
C GLY A 49 5.65 -1.90 -1.09
N GLY A 50 4.55 -1.16 -0.94
CA GLY A 50 3.95 -0.85 0.36
C GLY A 50 4.67 0.17 1.22
N ARG A 51 5.76 0.76 0.72
CA ARG A 51 6.44 1.86 1.40
C ARG A 51 5.94 3.17 0.80
N SER A 52 5.66 4.15 1.65
CA SER A 52 5.43 5.52 1.21
C SER A 52 6.72 6.07 0.62
N VAL A 53 6.62 6.60 -0.60
CA VAL A 53 7.73 7.23 -1.30
C VAL A 53 7.31 8.65 -1.69
N SER A 54 8.21 9.58 -1.43
CA SER A 54 8.17 10.95 -1.93
C SER A 54 9.37 11.17 -2.83
N LEU A 55 9.11 11.41 -4.11
CA LEU A 55 10.13 11.69 -5.12
C LEU A 55 9.98 13.12 -5.61
N TYR A 56 11.08 13.86 -5.63
CA TYR A 56 11.12 15.23 -6.15
C TYR A 56 11.66 15.26 -7.58
N SER A 57 11.19 16.23 -8.34
CA SER A 57 11.76 16.62 -9.63
C SER A 57 11.52 18.12 -9.85
N ALA A 58 12.12 18.69 -10.89
CA ALA A 58 11.91 20.10 -11.20
C ALA A 58 12.00 20.36 -12.71
N ALA A 59 11.37 21.45 -13.12
CA ALA A 59 11.36 21.93 -14.48
C ALA A 59 11.40 23.45 -14.53
N THR A 60 11.82 23.98 -15.67
CA THR A 60 11.91 25.40 -15.95
C THR A 60 10.94 25.79 -17.06
N SER A 61 10.91 27.08 -17.42
CA SER A 61 10.13 27.55 -18.57
C SER A 61 10.55 26.88 -19.89
N ALA A 62 11.81 26.45 -20.01
CA ALA A 62 12.33 25.77 -21.20
C ALA A 62 11.74 24.36 -21.39
N ASP A 63 11.19 23.78 -20.32
CA ASP A 63 10.67 22.41 -20.31
C ASP A 63 9.15 22.34 -20.54
N VAL A 64 8.49 23.49 -20.66
CA VAL A 64 7.03 23.56 -20.90
C VAL A 64 6.70 22.93 -22.26
N GLY A 65 5.76 21.97 -22.24
CA GLY A 65 5.41 21.17 -23.41
C GLY A 65 6.33 19.97 -23.66
N GLY A 66 7.31 19.74 -22.79
CA GLY A 66 8.20 18.58 -22.81
C GLY A 66 7.84 17.52 -21.76
N THR A 67 8.75 16.56 -21.61
CA THR A 67 8.67 15.48 -20.62
C THR A 67 9.55 15.80 -19.42
N ILE A 68 9.03 15.54 -18.22
CA ILE A 68 9.78 15.56 -16.96
C ILE A 68 9.54 14.23 -16.29
N ASN A 69 10.63 13.56 -15.93
CA ASN A 69 10.57 12.33 -15.16
C ASN A 69 10.53 12.65 -13.66
N ILE A 70 9.81 11.83 -12.90
CA ILE A 70 9.86 11.81 -11.43
C ILE A 70 10.27 10.41 -11.02
N THR A 71 11.57 10.20 -10.83
CA THR A 71 12.20 8.92 -10.52
C THR A 71 13.10 9.07 -9.29
N PRO A 72 13.56 7.96 -8.68
CA PRO A 72 14.59 8.04 -7.65
C PRO A 72 15.85 8.79 -8.09
N PHE A 73 16.20 8.80 -9.38
CA PHE A 73 17.35 9.55 -9.88
C PHE A 73 17.10 11.06 -9.99
N THR A 74 15.91 11.49 -10.44
CA THR A 74 15.58 12.91 -10.45
C THR A 74 15.43 13.46 -9.03
N ASP A 75 14.98 12.62 -8.10
CA ASP A 75 14.96 12.93 -6.68
C ASP A 75 16.36 13.23 -6.13
N LEU A 76 17.36 12.42 -6.50
CA LEU A 76 18.76 12.70 -6.15
C LEU A 76 19.29 13.99 -6.77
N ILE A 77 18.89 14.33 -8.00
CA ILE A 77 19.23 15.62 -8.61
C ILE A 77 18.73 16.76 -7.70
N ILE A 78 17.48 16.73 -7.26
CA ILE A 78 16.92 17.78 -6.39
C ILE A 78 17.58 17.78 -5.01
N ARG A 79 17.85 16.60 -4.42
CA ARG A 79 18.55 16.51 -3.12
C ARG A 79 19.94 17.12 -3.17
N ASN A 80 20.70 16.87 -4.23
CA ASN A 80 22.03 17.46 -4.43
C ASN A 80 21.98 18.99 -4.56
N ILE A 81 20.97 19.53 -5.25
CA ILE A 81 20.79 21.00 -5.34
C ILE A 81 20.40 21.57 -3.97
N ALA A 82 19.47 20.90 -3.27
CA ALA A 82 18.96 21.37 -1.99
C ALA A 82 20.05 21.37 -0.91
N ALA A 83 20.90 20.33 -0.88
CA ALA A 83 21.92 20.08 0.15
C ALA A 83 21.36 20.12 1.60
N THR A 84 20.05 19.92 1.75
CA THR A 84 19.28 20.01 2.99
C THR A 84 17.94 19.29 2.81
N ALA A 85 17.05 19.38 3.80
CA ALA A 85 15.68 18.87 3.70
C ALA A 85 14.95 19.50 2.49
N VAL A 86 14.61 18.68 1.50
CA VAL A 86 14.06 19.13 0.21
C VAL A 86 12.75 19.89 0.38
N ASP A 87 11.84 19.43 1.25
CA ASP A 87 10.57 20.13 1.49
C ASP A 87 10.77 21.57 1.97
N ALA A 88 11.68 21.76 2.93
CA ALA A 88 11.99 23.07 3.49
C ALA A 88 12.68 23.97 2.46
N TYR A 89 13.60 23.39 1.68
CA TYR A 89 14.27 24.06 0.58
C TYR A 89 13.28 24.54 -0.49
N LEU A 90 12.40 23.66 -0.97
CA LEU A 90 11.39 23.99 -1.98
C LEU A 90 10.30 24.92 -1.45
N ALA A 91 10.09 25.01 -0.13
CA ALA A 91 9.12 25.94 0.47
C ALA A 91 9.67 27.37 0.57
N ALA A 92 11.00 27.53 0.51
CA ALA A 92 11.64 28.82 0.51
C ALA A 92 11.70 29.42 -0.92
N PRO A 93 11.30 30.70 -1.12
CA PRO A 93 11.42 31.35 -2.42
C PRO A 93 12.84 31.31 -3.01
N SER A 94 13.86 31.40 -2.17
CA SER A 94 15.27 31.29 -2.59
C SER A 94 15.63 29.90 -3.10
N GLY A 95 15.06 28.84 -2.53
CA GLY A 95 15.28 27.47 -2.99
C GLY A 95 14.65 27.26 -4.36
N MET A 96 13.39 27.66 -4.53
CA MET A 96 12.72 27.65 -5.84
C MET A 96 13.51 28.45 -6.88
N ALA A 97 13.96 29.67 -6.55
CA ALA A 97 14.71 30.51 -7.49
C ALA A 97 16.05 29.88 -7.96
N SER A 98 16.64 28.98 -7.18
CA SER A 98 17.89 28.30 -7.55
C SER A 98 17.71 27.10 -8.49
N LEU A 99 16.47 26.64 -8.73
CA LEU A 99 16.14 25.59 -9.71
C LEU A 99 16.22 26.12 -11.15
N THR A 100 17.41 26.53 -11.57
CA THR A 100 17.68 27.04 -12.92
C THR A 100 18.01 25.89 -13.89
N THR A 101 17.85 26.13 -15.20
CA THR A 101 18.19 25.14 -16.23
C THR A 101 19.65 24.70 -16.12
N ALA A 102 20.57 25.65 -15.89
CA ALA A 102 21.99 25.37 -15.75
C ALA A 102 22.30 24.48 -14.53
N GLU A 103 21.65 24.73 -13.39
CA GLU A 103 21.85 23.93 -12.17
C GLU A 103 21.27 22.52 -12.32
N LEU A 104 20.05 22.40 -12.83
CA LEU A 104 19.43 21.09 -13.11
C LEU A 104 20.29 20.28 -14.08
N ASP A 105 20.82 20.90 -15.14
CA ASP A 105 21.67 20.22 -16.11
C ASP A 105 23.03 19.83 -15.53
N ALA A 106 23.63 20.67 -14.68
CA ALA A 106 24.92 20.37 -14.03
C ALA A 106 24.81 19.15 -13.11
N GLN A 107 23.78 19.11 -12.25
CA GLN A 107 23.55 17.98 -11.35
C GLN A 107 23.15 16.72 -12.10
N ARG A 108 22.29 16.84 -13.13
CA ARG A 108 21.96 15.74 -14.02
C ARG A 108 23.20 15.12 -14.66
N VAL A 109 24.09 15.94 -15.25
CA VAL A 109 25.31 15.47 -15.91
C VAL A 109 26.22 14.76 -14.90
N THR A 110 26.36 15.32 -13.70
CA THR A 110 27.16 14.73 -12.62
C THR A 110 26.65 13.34 -12.23
N LEU A 111 25.35 13.22 -11.94
CA LEU A 111 24.74 11.94 -11.59
C LEU A 111 24.82 10.93 -12.74
N THR A 112 24.54 11.37 -13.97
CA THR A 112 24.57 10.49 -15.16
C THR A 112 25.99 9.96 -15.40
N ALA A 113 27.03 10.78 -15.19
CA ALA A 113 28.41 10.33 -15.30
C ALA A 113 28.77 9.25 -14.27
N GLN A 114 28.24 9.34 -13.05
CA GLN A 114 28.45 8.32 -12.00
C GLN A 114 27.74 6.99 -12.36
N LEU A 115 26.59 7.06 -13.04
CA LEU A 115 25.82 5.90 -13.47
C LEU A 115 26.25 5.34 -14.84
N ALA A 116 27.06 6.08 -15.60
CA ALA A 116 27.41 5.78 -16.99
C ALA A 116 27.95 4.35 -17.21
N PRO A 117 28.82 3.77 -16.35
CA PRO A 117 29.27 2.39 -16.52
C PRO A 117 28.12 1.37 -16.50
N ALA A 118 27.15 1.55 -15.60
CA ALA A 118 26.01 0.65 -15.45
C ALA A 118 24.96 0.86 -16.56
N LEU A 119 24.69 2.11 -16.93
CA LEU A 119 23.84 2.44 -18.07
C LEU A 119 24.39 1.83 -19.37
N THR A 120 25.68 1.98 -19.62
CA THR A 120 26.34 1.43 -20.82
C THR A 120 26.34 -0.10 -20.81
N ALA A 121 26.51 -0.73 -19.64
CA ALA A 121 26.41 -2.18 -19.52
C ALA A 121 25.03 -2.67 -20.00
N MET A 122 23.96 -1.93 -19.73
CA MET A 122 22.60 -2.23 -20.20
C MET A 122 22.30 -1.78 -21.64
N GLY A 123 23.30 -1.30 -22.39
CA GLY A 123 23.12 -0.79 -23.74
C GLY A 123 22.41 0.57 -23.82
N LEU A 124 22.27 1.27 -22.69
CA LEU A 124 21.74 2.64 -22.65
C LEU A 124 22.86 3.65 -22.93
N SER A 125 22.47 4.86 -23.32
CA SER A 125 23.42 5.97 -23.43
C SER A 125 23.95 6.34 -22.04
N GLY A 126 25.28 6.32 -21.86
CA GLY A 126 25.94 6.85 -20.66
C GLY A 126 25.80 8.37 -20.47
N SER A 127 25.11 9.06 -21.37
CA SER A 127 24.76 10.48 -21.29
C SER A 127 23.24 10.74 -21.41
N ILE A 128 22.41 9.71 -21.16
CA ILE A 128 20.95 9.82 -21.18
C ILE A 128 20.49 10.97 -20.27
N ASP A 129 19.51 11.76 -20.74
CA ASP A 129 18.90 12.79 -19.90
C ASP A 129 17.90 12.13 -18.93
N LEU A 130 18.36 11.77 -17.73
CA LEU A 130 17.48 11.15 -16.71
C LEU A 130 16.28 12.03 -16.33
N LEU A 131 16.36 13.34 -16.52
CA LEU A 131 15.31 14.29 -16.19
C LEU A 131 14.24 14.39 -17.29
N ARG A 132 14.63 14.29 -18.56
CA ARG A 132 13.75 14.62 -19.72
C ARG A 132 13.60 13.52 -20.75
N ALA A 133 14.35 12.42 -20.64
CA ALA A 133 14.23 11.31 -21.57
C ALA A 133 12.83 10.71 -21.52
N THR A 134 12.35 10.22 -22.67
CA THR A 134 11.12 9.44 -22.71
C THR A 134 11.27 8.20 -21.83
N PHE A 135 10.24 7.94 -21.03
CA PHE A 135 10.18 6.84 -20.09
C PHE A 135 8.88 6.07 -20.31
N ASN A 136 8.96 4.74 -20.31
CA ASN A 136 7.81 3.84 -20.34
C ASN A 136 7.98 2.83 -19.21
N ALA A 137 6.95 2.64 -18.38
CA ALA A 137 6.96 1.62 -17.32
C ALA A 137 6.61 0.23 -17.89
N ASP A 138 7.51 -0.33 -18.72
CA ASP A 138 7.32 -1.59 -19.44
C ASP A 138 8.42 -2.64 -19.20
N SER A 139 9.25 -2.43 -18.16
CA SER A 139 10.44 -3.22 -17.83
C SER A 139 11.43 -3.34 -18.99
N THR A 140 11.53 -2.31 -19.84
CA THR A 140 12.56 -2.18 -20.88
C THR A 140 13.40 -0.91 -20.68
N GLY A 141 14.55 -0.82 -21.37
CA GLY A 141 15.37 0.39 -21.39
C GLY A 141 15.72 0.96 -20.01
N LEU A 142 15.35 2.23 -19.77
CA LEU A 142 15.59 2.91 -18.49
C LEU A 142 14.74 2.35 -17.34
N ASP A 143 13.52 1.87 -17.62
CA ASP A 143 12.67 1.24 -16.61
C ASP A 143 13.29 -0.05 -16.12
N ARG A 144 13.79 -0.86 -17.05
CA ARG A 144 14.53 -2.06 -16.70
C ARG A 144 15.75 -1.79 -15.81
N PHE A 145 16.45 -0.67 -16.06
CA PHE A 145 17.57 -0.24 -15.21
C PHE A 145 17.08 0.09 -13.80
N MET A 146 15.94 0.76 -13.65
CA MET A 146 15.33 1.08 -12.35
C MET A 146 14.75 -0.15 -11.64
N ASP A 147 14.30 -1.17 -12.37
CA ASP A 147 13.82 -2.42 -11.78
C ASP A 147 14.93 -3.23 -11.08
N VAL A 148 16.18 -3.03 -11.49
CA VAL A 148 17.35 -3.79 -10.97
C VAL A 148 18.34 -2.91 -10.20
N VAL A 149 18.16 -1.59 -10.19
CA VAL A 149 18.99 -0.64 -9.45
C VAL A 149 18.14 0.06 -8.39
N LYS A 150 18.47 -0.21 -7.12
CA LYS A 150 17.81 0.39 -5.98
C LYS A 150 18.52 1.66 -5.56
N VAL A 151 17.74 2.73 -5.34
CA VAL A 151 18.20 3.97 -4.70
C VAL A 151 17.54 4.04 -3.31
N ASP A 152 18.37 4.20 -2.28
CA ASP A 152 17.94 4.34 -0.90
C ASP A 152 18.38 5.71 -0.36
N THR A 153 17.42 6.52 0.07
CA THR A 153 17.63 7.86 0.64
C THR A 153 17.13 7.94 2.09
N THR A 154 17.04 6.81 2.79
CA THR A 154 16.54 6.76 4.17
C THR A 154 17.49 7.41 5.16
N THR A 155 18.79 7.45 4.86
CA THR A 155 19.80 8.16 5.65
C THR A 155 19.84 9.65 5.26
N PRO A 156 19.56 10.59 6.19
CA PRO A 156 19.65 12.01 5.88
C PRO A 156 21.04 12.41 5.38
N GLY A 157 21.10 13.12 4.25
CA GLY A 157 22.34 13.59 3.65
C GLY A 157 23.07 12.56 2.78
N GLU A 158 22.61 11.31 2.75
CA GLU A 158 23.25 10.23 1.99
C GLU A 158 22.24 9.53 1.08
N ALA A 159 22.68 9.14 -0.12
CA ALA A 159 21.95 8.21 -0.96
C ALA A 159 22.82 7.03 -1.35
N THR A 160 22.27 5.83 -1.20
CA THR A 160 22.92 4.58 -1.55
C THR A 160 22.30 4.00 -2.82
N ILE A 161 23.13 3.67 -3.80
CA ILE A 161 22.71 3.11 -5.10
C ILE A 161 23.34 1.72 -5.26
N THR A 162 22.49 0.71 -5.42
CA THR A 162 22.91 -0.71 -5.44
C THR A 162 22.27 -1.45 -6.61
N ASN A 163 23.06 -2.25 -7.32
CA ASN A 163 22.55 -3.25 -8.26
C ASN A 163 22.03 -4.45 -7.47
N ILE A 164 20.73 -4.71 -7.55
CA ILE A 164 20.07 -5.78 -6.78
C ILE A 164 20.58 -7.15 -7.22
N LEU A 165 21.00 -7.30 -8.48
CA LEU A 165 21.51 -8.57 -9.04
C LEU A 165 22.99 -8.84 -8.72
N ASP A 166 23.68 -7.85 -8.14
CA ASP A 166 25.07 -7.94 -7.68
C ASP A 166 25.32 -6.87 -6.60
N ALA A 167 24.87 -7.17 -5.38
CA ALA A 167 24.97 -6.26 -4.24
C ALA A 167 26.40 -6.14 -3.66
N ALA A 168 27.42 -6.69 -4.33
CA ALA A 168 28.81 -6.63 -3.85
C ALA A 168 29.42 -5.22 -3.94
N ASN A 169 28.90 -4.37 -4.83
CA ASN A 169 29.38 -3.01 -5.03
C ASN A 169 28.25 -1.99 -4.93
N THR A 170 28.51 -0.94 -4.17
CA THR A 170 27.54 0.12 -3.88
C THR A 170 28.17 1.46 -4.20
N LEU A 171 27.37 2.33 -4.84
CA LEU A 171 27.69 3.73 -5.06
C LEU A 171 27.00 4.56 -3.98
N VAL A 172 27.76 5.37 -3.25
CA VAL A 172 27.22 6.23 -2.18
C VAL A 172 27.40 7.69 -2.59
N ILE A 173 26.32 8.46 -2.56
CA ILE A 173 26.27 9.89 -2.86
C ILE A 173 26.07 10.65 -1.55
N ASP A 174 27.01 11.53 -1.22
CA ASP A 174 26.81 12.56 -0.20
C ASP A 174 26.05 13.71 -0.85
N THR A 175 24.75 13.79 -0.54
CA THR A 175 23.84 14.81 -1.09
C THR A 175 24.05 16.19 -0.48
N THR A 176 24.85 16.32 0.59
CA THR A 176 25.20 17.60 1.19
C THR A 176 26.48 18.19 0.60
N ALA A 177 27.45 17.34 0.28
CA ALA A 177 28.71 17.73 -0.35
C ALA A 177 28.70 17.62 -1.88
N GLY A 178 27.71 16.94 -2.47
CA GLY A 178 27.65 16.64 -3.90
C GLY A 178 28.78 15.71 -4.35
N THR A 179 29.29 14.85 -3.46
CA THR A 179 30.40 13.94 -3.76
C THR A 179 29.94 12.48 -3.80
N ALA A 180 30.69 11.63 -4.48
CA ALA A 180 30.39 10.20 -4.59
C ALA A 180 31.58 9.34 -4.18
N THR A 181 31.29 8.18 -3.60
CA THR A 181 32.29 7.16 -3.25
C THR A 181 31.80 5.78 -3.70
N GLY A 182 32.75 4.89 -4.01
CA GLY A 182 32.44 3.57 -4.56
C GLY A 182 32.03 3.62 -6.04
N THR A 183 31.49 2.50 -6.53
CA THR A 183 31.03 2.34 -7.91
C THR A 183 29.80 1.43 -7.91
N LEU A 184 28.86 1.69 -8.82
CA LEU A 184 27.72 0.81 -9.01
C LEU A 184 28.16 -0.48 -9.72
N GLY A 185 27.86 -1.64 -9.12
CA GLY A 185 28.16 -2.95 -9.71
C GLY A 185 27.46 -3.15 -11.06
N THR A 186 28.20 -3.62 -12.07
CA THR A 186 27.66 -3.81 -13.43
C THR A 186 27.38 -5.26 -13.79
N ALA A 187 27.72 -6.21 -12.93
CA ALA A 187 27.48 -7.62 -13.20
C ALA A 187 25.98 -7.90 -13.32
N ASN A 188 25.64 -8.82 -14.22
CA ASN A 188 24.28 -9.32 -14.46
C ASN A 188 23.24 -8.29 -14.95
N LEU A 189 23.57 -7.00 -15.08
CA LEU A 189 22.63 -5.97 -15.53
C LEU A 189 22.11 -6.20 -16.96
N ALA A 190 22.98 -6.70 -17.84
CA ALA A 190 22.68 -6.91 -19.27
C ALA A 190 22.38 -8.37 -19.62
N SER A 191 22.40 -9.27 -18.64
CA SER A 191 22.22 -10.70 -18.87
C SER A 191 20.78 -10.97 -19.28
N SER A 192 20.58 -11.80 -20.31
CA SER A 192 19.27 -12.41 -20.57
C SER A 192 19.01 -13.53 -19.56
N GLY A 193 17.77 -13.70 -19.12
CA GLY A 193 17.40 -14.76 -18.19
C GLY A 193 17.85 -14.47 -16.76
N THR A 194 17.81 -13.19 -16.37
CA THR A 194 18.07 -12.81 -14.98
C THR A 194 16.98 -13.37 -14.05
N PRO A 195 17.22 -13.36 -12.74
CA PRO A 195 16.17 -13.58 -11.75
C PRO A 195 14.88 -12.81 -12.04
N LEU A 196 14.96 -11.52 -12.35
CA LEU A 196 13.80 -10.70 -12.66
C LEU A 196 13.06 -11.19 -13.92
N ASP A 197 13.77 -11.60 -14.97
CA ASP A 197 13.11 -12.12 -16.20
C ASP A 197 12.29 -13.37 -15.91
N GLY A 198 12.86 -14.29 -15.13
CA GLY A 198 12.17 -15.52 -14.71
C GLY A 198 10.97 -15.24 -13.83
N ILE A 199 11.08 -14.28 -12.89
CA ILE A 199 9.98 -13.86 -12.02
C ILE A 199 8.85 -13.21 -12.83
N LEU A 200 9.16 -12.28 -13.72
CA LEU A 200 8.17 -11.64 -14.59
C LEU A 200 7.46 -12.67 -15.47
N LEU A 201 8.19 -13.67 -15.98
CA LEU A 201 7.60 -14.78 -16.72
C LEU A 201 6.60 -15.57 -15.87
N THR A 202 6.91 -15.83 -14.59
CA THR A 202 5.99 -16.52 -13.67
C THR A 202 4.70 -15.74 -13.46
N PHE A 203 4.78 -14.44 -13.18
CA PHE A 203 3.59 -13.58 -13.04
C PHE A 203 2.78 -13.48 -14.33
N ASN A 204 3.44 -13.29 -15.47
CA ASN A 204 2.76 -13.23 -16.77
C ASN A 204 2.07 -14.55 -17.12
N THR A 205 2.70 -15.69 -16.81
CA THR A 205 2.11 -17.02 -17.02
C THR A 205 0.89 -17.21 -16.13
N PHE A 206 0.97 -16.78 -14.86
CA PHE A 206 -0.16 -16.80 -13.94
C PHE A 206 -1.32 -15.96 -14.50
N SER A 207 -1.09 -14.69 -14.83
CA SER A 207 -2.13 -13.82 -15.40
C SER A 207 -2.74 -14.40 -16.68
N GLY A 208 -1.92 -15.02 -17.53
CA GLY A 208 -2.38 -15.71 -18.73
C GLY A 208 -3.41 -16.83 -18.47
N LYS A 209 -3.31 -17.53 -17.33
CA LYS A 209 -4.25 -18.60 -16.94
C LYS A 209 -5.64 -18.07 -16.57
N PHE A 210 -5.74 -16.82 -16.12
CA PHE A 210 -7.00 -16.18 -15.70
C PHE A 210 -7.59 -15.23 -16.75
N ALA A 211 -6.93 -15.07 -17.91
CA ALA A 211 -7.24 -14.00 -18.86
C ALA A 211 -8.67 -14.03 -19.43
N THR A 212 -9.26 -15.21 -19.64
CA THR A 212 -10.59 -15.35 -20.28
C THR A 212 -11.55 -16.32 -19.56
N SER A 213 -11.04 -17.14 -18.65
CA SER A 213 -11.80 -18.09 -17.83
C SER A 213 -11.01 -18.42 -16.56
N LEU A 214 -11.66 -19.04 -15.58
CA LEU A 214 -10.95 -19.64 -14.45
C LEU A 214 -10.20 -20.91 -14.91
N PRO A 215 -8.92 -21.09 -14.57
CA PRO A 215 -8.22 -22.34 -14.81
C PRO A 215 -8.69 -23.40 -13.81
N SER A 216 -8.43 -24.68 -14.11
CA SER A 216 -8.59 -25.74 -13.11
C SER A 216 -7.47 -25.63 -12.06
N ASP A 217 -7.81 -25.86 -10.80
CA ASP A 217 -6.86 -26.05 -9.69
C ASP A 217 -5.86 -27.21 -9.92
N ALA A 218 -6.17 -28.13 -10.84
CA ALA A 218 -5.31 -29.23 -11.27
C ALA A 218 -4.53 -28.95 -12.58
N ASP A 219 -4.58 -27.73 -13.13
CA ASP A 219 -3.79 -27.36 -14.32
C ASP A 219 -2.28 -27.51 -14.04
N PRO A 220 -1.55 -28.38 -14.76
CA PRO A 220 -0.15 -28.65 -14.47
C PRO A 220 0.77 -27.45 -14.68
N ASP A 221 0.47 -26.56 -15.63
CA ASP A 221 1.28 -25.36 -15.85
C ASP A 221 1.03 -24.34 -14.73
N LEU A 222 -0.19 -24.25 -14.22
CA LEU A 222 -0.52 -23.39 -13.07
C LEU A 222 0.18 -23.92 -11.82
N LEU A 223 0.09 -25.23 -11.55
CA LEU A 223 0.74 -25.86 -10.41
C LEU A 223 2.27 -25.71 -10.47
N ALA A 224 2.87 -25.74 -11.66
CA ALA A 224 4.31 -25.56 -11.84
C ALA A 224 4.82 -24.16 -11.43
N LEU A 225 3.94 -23.16 -11.33
CA LEU A 225 4.29 -21.81 -10.87
C LEU A 225 4.47 -21.73 -9.36
N PHE A 226 4.10 -22.75 -8.60
CA PHE A 226 4.15 -22.75 -7.14
C PHE A 226 5.17 -23.74 -6.61
N SER A 227 5.95 -23.27 -5.63
CA SER A 227 6.92 -24.09 -4.92
C SER A 227 6.20 -25.13 -4.06
N SER A 228 6.83 -26.29 -3.86
CA SER A 228 6.34 -27.31 -2.93
C SER A 228 6.31 -26.83 -1.47
N THR A 229 7.04 -25.76 -1.15
CA THR A 229 7.07 -25.12 0.17
C THR A 229 6.18 -23.87 0.26
N PHE A 230 5.31 -23.66 -0.74
CA PHE A 230 4.45 -22.48 -0.79
C PHE A 230 3.65 -22.31 0.49
N LYS A 231 3.66 -21.10 1.02
CA LYS A 231 2.87 -20.70 2.17
C LYS A 231 2.45 -19.24 2.06
N ASP A 232 1.15 -18.99 2.04
CA ASP A 232 0.58 -17.64 1.95
C ASP A 232 -0.44 -17.44 3.07
N ASP A 233 -0.07 -16.64 4.07
CA ASP A 233 -0.88 -16.40 5.28
C ASP A 233 -1.33 -17.69 6.00
N GLY A 234 -0.45 -18.70 5.99
CA GLY A 234 -0.72 -20.00 6.59
C GLY A 234 -1.33 -21.01 5.62
N ARG A 235 -1.84 -20.58 4.46
CA ARG A 235 -2.48 -21.44 3.46
C ARG A 235 -1.42 -22.16 2.62
N SER A 236 -1.73 -23.41 2.25
CA SER A 236 -0.96 -24.16 1.25
C SER A 236 -1.31 -23.69 -0.16
N SER A 237 -0.51 -24.07 -1.16
CA SER A 237 -0.79 -23.74 -2.56
C SER A 237 -2.14 -24.31 -3.02
N SER A 238 -2.51 -25.50 -2.57
CA SER A 238 -3.82 -26.10 -2.89
C SER A 238 -4.99 -25.29 -2.31
N ALA A 239 -4.91 -24.85 -1.05
CA ALA A 239 -5.97 -24.04 -0.45
C ALA A 239 -6.07 -22.67 -1.14
N PHE A 240 -4.92 -22.03 -1.38
CA PHE A 240 -4.82 -20.76 -2.09
C PHE A 240 -5.39 -20.83 -3.52
N LEU A 241 -5.01 -21.87 -4.28
CA LEU A 241 -5.51 -22.06 -5.64
C LEU A 241 -6.99 -22.40 -5.69
N THR A 242 -7.52 -23.16 -4.72
CA THR A 242 -8.96 -23.46 -4.66
C THR A 242 -9.78 -22.18 -4.56
N GLU A 243 -9.35 -21.23 -3.73
CA GLU A 243 -10.00 -19.92 -3.57
C GLU A 243 -9.98 -19.15 -4.91
N LEU A 244 -8.81 -19.01 -5.52
CA LEU A 244 -8.69 -18.25 -6.77
C LEU A 244 -9.44 -18.89 -7.95
N THR A 245 -9.36 -20.21 -8.09
CA THR A 245 -9.94 -20.93 -9.24
C THR A 245 -11.45 -21.15 -9.14
N THR A 246 -12.07 -20.73 -8.03
CA THR A 246 -13.53 -20.78 -7.85
C THR A 246 -14.19 -19.41 -7.83
N ASP A 247 -13.41 -18.33 -7.73
CA ASP A 247 -13.91 -16.96 -7.76
C ASP A 247 -13.98 -16.40 -9.19
N ASN A 248 -15.18 -16.39 -9.77
CA ASN A 248 -15.44 -15.85 -11.12
C ASN A 248 -15.11 -14.36 -11.26
N THR A 249 -14.99 -13.61 -10.16
CA THR A 249 -14.60 -12.20 -10.24
C THR A 249 -13.15 -12.04 -10.68
N LEU A 250 -12.31 -13.08 -10.56
CA LEU A 250 -10.89 -13.06 -10.91
C LEU A 250 -10.59 -13.29 -12.40
N ILE A 251 -11.61 -13.43 -13.25
CA ILE A 251 -11.39 -13.48 -14.70
C ILE A 251 -10.84 -12.12 -15.17
N GLY A 252 -9.70 -12.15 -15.84
CA GLY A 252 -8.95 -10.96 -16.23
C GLY A 252 -7.91 -10.50 -15.21
N LEU A 253 -7.61 -11.32 -14.18
CA LEU A 253 -6.55 -11.04 -13.22
C LEU A 253 -5.19 -10.84 -13.90
N GLN A 254 -4.56 -9.71 -13.59
CA GLN A 254 -3.22 -9.35 -14.01
C GLN A 254 -2.38 -8.98 -12.78
N PHE A 255 -1.07 -9.22 -12.84
CA PHE A 255 -0.12 -8.70 -11.87
C PHE A 255 0.68 -7.57 -12.50
N THR A 256 0.61 -6.39 -11.90
CA THR A 256 1.33 -5.19 -12.35
C THR A 256 2.31 -4.75 -11.27
N HIS A 257 3.22 -3.83 -11.62
CA HIS A 257 4.19 -3.27 -10.67
C HIS A 257 4.97 -4.35 -9.92
N VAL A 258 5.43 -5.38 -10.64
CA VAL A 258 6.25 -6.45 -10.07
C VAL A 258 7.64 -5.88 -9.81
N VAL A 259 7.95 -5.63 -8.54
CA VAL A 259 9.21 -5.02 -8.10
C VAL A 259 10.04 -6.05 -7.38
N LEU A 260 11.28 -6.25 -7.85
CA LEU A 260 12.29 -7.02 -7.13
C LEU A 260 12.87 -6.17 -5.99
N ASP A 261 12.64 -6.54 -4.74
CA ASP A 261 13.20 -5.81 -3.59
C ASP A 261 14.58 -6.33 -3.17
N SER A 262 14.76 -7.65 -3.22
CA SER A 262 16.03 -8.29 -2.89
C SER A 262 16.16 -9.67 -3.52
N ILE A 263 17.40 -10.13 -3.65
CA ILE A 263 17.76 -11.51 -3.98
C ILE A 263 18.83 -12.00 -3.01
N ASP A 264 18.79 -13.27 -2.65
CA ASP A 264 19.85 -13.88 -1.86
C ASP A 264 21.17 -13.96 -2.64
N GLN A 265 22.28 -14.13 -1.92
CA GLN A 265 23.61 -14.21 -2.55
C GLN A 265 23.75 -15.42 -3.50
N ALA A 266 22.96 -16.47 -3.29
CA ALA A 266 22.96 -17.66 -4.13
C ALA A 266 22.18 -17.46 -5.44
N GLY A 267 21.36 -16.40 -5.55
CA GLY A 267 20.49 -16.17 -6.70
C GLY A 267 19.34 -17.18 -6.80
N THR A 268 18.92 -17.75 -5.68
CA THR A 268 17.92 -18.82 -5.59
C THR A 268 16.62 -18.40 -4.92
N THR A 269 16.63 -17.34 -4.10
CA THR A 269 15.44 -16.79 -3.49
C THR A 269 15.40 -15.28 -3.66
N ALA A 270 14.21 -14.72 -3.89
CA ALA A 270 13.99 -13.30 -4.08
C ALA A 270 12.75 -12.82 -3.35
N GLN A 271 12.76 -11.58 -2.88
CA GLN A 271 11.56 -10.93 -2.34
C GLN A 271 10.99 -9.99 -3.40
N VAL A 272 9.69 -10.14 -3.67
CA VAL A 272 9.00 -9.35 -4.70
C VAL A 272 7.75 -8.72 -4.13
N TYR A 273 7.48 -7.50 -4.57
CA TYR A 273 6.21 -6.83 -4.39
C TYR A 273 5.45 -6.80 -5.70
N PHE A 274 4.12 -6.82 -5.65
CA PHE A 274 3.29 -6.76 -6.84
C PHE A 274 1.92 -6.17 -6.52
N THR A 275 1.19 -5.78 -7.57
CA THR A 275 -0.18 -5.27 -7.47
C THR A 275 -1.10 -6.09 -8.36
N PRO A 276 -2.01 -6.91 -7.80
CA PRO A 276 -3.04 -7.57 -8.57
C PRO A 276 -4.05 -6.55 -9.06
N VAL A 277 -4.42 -6.65 -10.33
CA VAL A 277 -5.42 -5.80 -10.97
C VAL A 277 -6.41 -6.62 -11.79
N ILE A 278 -7.65 -6.15 -11.86
CA ILE A 278 -8.68 -6.67 -12.74
C ILE A 278 -9.27 -5.50 -13.52
N ASN A 279 -9.26 -5.59 -14.85
CA ASN A 279 -9.69 -4.48 -15.72
C ASN A 279 -9.00 -3.15 -15.37
N GLY A 280 -7.72 -3.20 -14.98
CA GLY A 280 -6.93 -2.03 -14.61
C GLY A 280 -7.18 -1.48 -13.18
N ILE A 281 -8.03 -2.14 -12.39
CA ILE A 281 -8.35 -1.74 -11.02
C ILE A 281 -7.54 -2.58 -10.04
N ASN A 282 -6.85 -1.94 -9.09
CA ASN A 282 -6.15 -2.61 -8.00
C ASN A 282 -7.14 -3.31 -7.05
N ILE A 283 -6.97 -4.62 -6.83
CA ILE A 283 -7.84 -5.44 -5.97
C ILE A 283 -7.17 -5.87 -4.65
N ALA A 284 -5.96 -5.40 -4.35
CA ALA A 284 -5.27 -5.74 -3.10
C ALA A 284 -5.85 -5.05 -1.86
N ASP A 285 -6.96 -4.32 -2.00
CA ASP A 285 -7.64 -3.56 -0.94
C ASP A 285 -6.67 -2.79 -0.02
N GLY A 286 -5.74 -2.04 -0.62
CA GLY A 286 -4.76 -1.23 0.12
C GLY A 286 -3.68 -2.04 0.86
N GLU A 287 -3.73 -3.37 0.80
CA GLU A 287 -2.66 -4.22 1.29
C GLU A 287 -1.46 -4.21 0.35
N THR A 288 -0.29 -4.35 0.96
CA THR A 288 0.94 -4.58 0.23
C THR A 288 1.17 -6.06 0.07
N LEU A 289 0.91 -6.56 -1.12
CA LEU A 289 1.20 -7.94 -1.44
C LEU A 289 2.67 -8.11 -1.76
N ASN A 290 3.25 -9.15 -1.17
CA ASN A 290 4.62 -9.55 -1.35
C ASN A 290 4.71 -11.06 -1.33
N TRP A 291 5.59 -11.61 -2.16
CA TRP A 291 5.94 -13.01 -2.12
C TRP A 291 7.45 -13.19 -2.05
N GLN A 292 7.85 -14.28 -1.43
CA GLN A 292 9.13 -14.89 -1.73
C GLN A 292 8.97 -15.68 -3.04
N MET A 293 9.90 -15.45 -3.96
CA MET A 293 10.10 -16.27 -5.15
C MET A 293 11.26 -17.21 -4.91
N LYS A 294 11.16 -18.44 -5.42
CA LYS A 294 12.17 -19.48 -5.27
C LYS A 294 12.47 -20.11 -6.60
N LYS A 295 13.76 -20.20 -6.94
CA LYS A 295 14.21 -20.87 -8.15
C LYS A 295 14.24 -22.39 -7.92
N ASP A 296 13.47 -23.13 -8.70
CA ASP A 296 13.51 -24.59 -8.66
C ASP A 296 14.88 -25.09 -9.12
N ALA A 297 15.49 -25.96 -8.32
CA ALA A 297 16.86 -26.41 -8.54
C ALA A 297 17.01 -27.36 -9.74
N VAL A 298 15.92 -27.98 -10.19
CA VAL A 298 15.93 -28.98 -11.27
C VAL A 298 15.61 -28.33 -12.60
N THR A 299 14.53 -27.56 -12.67
CA THR A 299 14.01 -26.93 -13.87
C THR A 299 14.58 -25.53 -14.12
N GLY A 300 15.08 -24.87 -13.06
CA GLY A 300 15.54 -23.48 -13.11
C GLY A 300 14.42 -22.44 -13.17
N ILE A 301 13.15 -22.87 -13.11
CA ILE A 301 11.97 -22.01 -13.15
C ILE A 301 11.83 -21.28 -11.81
N TRP A 302 11.47 -20.00 -11.85
CA TRP A 302 11.09 -19.26 -10.64
C TRP A 302 9.65 -19.58 -10.25
N GLN A 303 9.45 -19.96 -9.01
CA GLN A 303 8.14 -20.33 -8.47
C GLN A 303 7.77 -19.37 -7.34
N ALA A 304 6.47 -19.09 -7.21
CA ALA A 304 5.94 -18.44 -6.02
C ALA A 304 6.11 -19.38 -4.83
N ASP A 305 6.74 -18.91 -3.76
CA ASP A 305 6.79 -19.57 -2.45
C ASP A 305 5.78 -18.93 -1.48
N GLY A 306 5.02 -17.92 -1.91
CA GLY A 306 4.05 -17.20 -1.08
C GLY A 306 4.75 -16.22 -0.13
N ASN A 307 3.99 -15.60 0.78
CA ASN A 307 4.54 -14.62 1.71
C ASN A 307 5.25 -15.24 2.95
N GLN A 308 5.25 -16.58 3.04
CA GLN A 308 5.86 -17.38 4.10
C GLN A 308 5.31 -17.10 5.52
N ARG A 309 4.18 -16.39 5.62
CA ARG A 309 3.52 -16.10 6.88
C ARG A 309 2.70 -17.28 7.37
N ILE A 310 2.51 -17.39 8.68
CA ILE A 310 1.71 -18.44 9.31
C ILE A 310 0.26 -18.03 9.53
N ALA A 311 -0.04 -16.75 9.39
CA ALA A 311 -1.36 -16.13 9.45
C ALA A 311 -1.30 -14.79 8.71
N ARG A 312 -2.43 -14.29 8.23
CA ARG A 312 -2.53 -12.93 7.71
C ARG A 312 -2.34 -11.96 8.87
N VAL A 313 -1.47 -10.99 8.66
CA VAL A 313 -1.15 -9.96 9.64
C VAL A 313 -1.04 -8.60 8.95
N ASN A 314 -1.75 -7.61 9.45
CA ASN A 314 -1.76 -6.27 8.86
C ASN A 314 -1.85 -5.19 9.94
N VAL A 315 -1.30 -4.02 9.61
CA VAL A 315 -1.48 -2.78 10.36
C VAL A 315 -1.80 -1.67 9.37
N ALA A 316 -2.92 -0.99 9.60
CA ALA A 316 -3.36 0.11 8.75
C ALA A 316 -3.59 1.37 9.57
N ALA A 317 -3.23 2.53 9.03
CA ALA A 317 -3.68 3.79 9.58
C ALA A 317 -5.13 4.04 9.13
N ILE A 318 -5.99 4.41 10.07
CA ILE A 318 -7.43 4.56 9.85
C ILE A 318 -7.93 5.95 10.24
N ALA A 319 -8.99 6.39 9.59
CA ALA A 319 -9.87 7.46 10.01
C ALA A 319 -11.32 6.99 9.89
N GLU A 320 -12.09 7.10 10.96
CA GLU A 320 -13.48 6.66 10.99
C GLU A 320 -14.40 7.81 11.41
N LYS A 321 -15.55 7.91 10.73
CA LYS A 321 -16.69 8.69 11.16
C LYS A 321 -17.82 7.74 11.56
N ILE A 322 -18.24 7.82 12.83
CA ILE A 322 -19.41 7.08 13.31
C ILE A 322 -20.60 8.02 13.38
N THR A 323 -21.68 7.63 12.72
CA THR A 323 -22.99 8.28 12.79
C THR A 323 -23.98 7.28 13.39
N CYS A 324 -24.54 7.59 14.56
CA CYS A 324 -25.56 6.74 15.17
C CYS A 324 -26.97 7.29 14.94
N ASN A 325 -27.96 6.41 14.89
CA ASN A 325 -29.36 6.80 15.09
C ASN A 325 -29.59 7.18 16.57
N PRO A 326 -30.00 8.42 16.89
CA PRO A 326 -30.21 8.86 18.27
C PRO A 326 -31.33 8.12 19.01
N ALA A 327 -32.20 7.40 18.30
CA ALA A 327 -33.24 6.55 18.90
C ALA A 327 -32.70 5.21 19.45
N ALA A 328 -31.48 4.80 19.08
CA ALA A 328 -30.85 3.58 19.57
C ALA A 328 -30.10 3.84 20.89
N ALA A 329 -30.67 3.37 22.01
CA ALA A 329 -30.10 3.57 23.36
C ALA A 329 -28.67 3.00 23.53
N ALA A 330 -28.24 2.08 22.66
CA ALA A 330 -26.92 1.45 22.70
C ALA A 330 -25.78 2.30 22.08
N CYS A 331 -26.08 3.39 21.37
CA CYS A 331 -25.11 4.12 20.53
C CYS A 331 -24.83 5.57 21.03
N ASN A 332 -25.35 5.95 22.19
CA ASN A 332 -25.41 7.36 22.62
C ASN A 332 -24.06 7.98 23.05
N THR A 333 -22.97 7.21 23.15
CA THR A 333 -21.64 7.71 23.56
C THR A 333 -20.61 7.77 22.43
N THR A 334 -20.91 7.28 21.22
CA THR A 334 -19.86 6.92 20.23
C THR A 334 -19.94 7.68 18.89
N THR A 335 -20.81 8.68 18.76
CA THR A 335 -20.88 9.51 17.55
C THR A 335 -19.70 10.47 17.49
N GLY A 336 -18.94 10.45 16.41
CA GLY A 336 -17.77 11.31 16.25
C GLY A 336 -16.78 10.82 15.20
N ASN A 337 -15.73 11.60 15.02
CA ASN A 337 -14.60 11.25 14.19
C ASN A 337 -13.50 10.69 15.08
N ARG A 338 -12.86 9.60 14.66
CA ARG A 338 -11.76 8.95 15.38
C ARG A 338 -10.71 8.43 14.40
N THR A 339 -9.50 8.21 14.90
CA THR A 339 -8.31 7.89 14.08
C THR A 339 -7.29 7.14 14.92
N GLY A 340 -6.46 6.36 14.26
CA GLY A 340 -5.46 5.53 14.92
C GLY A 340 -4.96 4.42 14.00
N LEU A 341 -4.62 3.29 14.60
CA LEU A 341 -4.15 2.11 13.88
C LEU A 341 -5.20 1.00 13.97
N HIS A 342 -5.41 0.27 12.89
CA HIS A 342 -6.13 -0.99 12.87
C HIS A 342 -5.13 -2.14 12.86
N PHE A 343 -5.37 -3.17 13.66
CA PHE A 343 -4.59 -4.41 13.65
C PHE A 343 -5.45 -5.57 13.18
N GLU A 344 -5.02 -6.23 12.11
CA GLU A 344 -5.72 -7.39 11.59
C GLU A 344 -4.84 -8.63 11.75
N ILE A 345 -5.43 -9.70 12.27
CA ILE A 345 -4.81 -11.02 12.32
C ILE A 345 -5.88 -12.04 11.96
N ASN A 346 -5.71 -12.73 10.82
CA ASN A 346 -6.58 -13.82 10.39
C ASN A 346 -5.78 -15.12 10.26
N ASN A 347 -6.18 -16.12 11.03
CA ASN A 347 -5.62 -17.46 11.07
C ASN A 347 -6.53 -18.43 10.31
N ASP A 348 -6.66 -18.20 9.01
CA ASP A 348 -7.57 -18.97 8.15
C ASP A 348 -7.16 -20.45 8.04
N ALA A 349 -5.87 -20.74 8.23
CA ALA A 349 -5.34 -22.09 8.32
C ALA A 349 -5.60 -22.77 9.69
N MET A 350 -6.28 -22.10 10.64
CA MET A 350 -6.62 -22.62 11.97
C MET A 350 -5.43 -23.23 12.72
N GLN A 351 -4.24 -22.61 12.59
CA GLN A 351 -3.05 -23.03 13.31
C GLN A 351 -3.20 -22.78 14.82
N ALA A 352 -2.36 -23.41 15.65
CA ALA A 352 -2.40 -23.29 17.10
C ALA A 352 -1.81 -21.94 17.61
N ILE A 353 -2.34 -20.83 17.11
CA ILE A 353 -1.94 -19.47 17.49
C ILE A 353 -2.95 -18.96 18.52
N GLY A 354 -2.48 -18.64 19.73
CA GLY A 354 -3.33 -18.21 20.84
C GLY A 354 -3.38 -16.71 21.04
N SER A 355 -2.26 -16.03 20.80
CA SER A 355 -2.18 -14.57 20.99
C SER A 355 -1.15 -13.93 20.07
N ALA A 356 -1.20 -12.60 20.00
CA ALA A 356 -0.23 -11.78 19.31
C ALA A 356 0.12 -10.56 20.15
N VAL A 357 1.34 -10.04 19.99
CA VAL A 357 1.78 -8.78 20.59
C VAL A 357 2.33 -7.88 19.49
N VAL A 358 1.79 -6.67 19.40
CA VAL A 358 2.22 -5.63 18.46
C VAL A 358 3.00 -4.55 19.20
N THR A 359 4.21 -4.26 18.74
CA THR A 359 5.06 -3.18 19.26
C THR A 359 5.46 -2.23 18.14
N GLY A 360 5.58 -0.94 18.43
CA GLY A 360 5.98 0.07 17.46
C GLY A 360 5.83 1.48 18.02
N PRO A 361 6.13 2.52 17.22
CA PRO A 361 5.96 3.90 17.62
C PRO A 361 4.56 4.17 18.18
N SER A 362 4.52 4.91 19.28
CA SER A 362 3.29 5.36 19.96
C SER A 362 2.40 4.25 20.53
N LEU A 363 2.88 3.00 20.60
CA LEU A 363 2.25 1.93 21.36
C LEU A 363 2.86 1.85 22.77
N PRO A 364 2.15 1.24 23.75
CA PRO A 364 2.70 0.99 25.08
C PRO A 364 4.02 0.21 25.02
N ALA A 365 4.90 0.40 26.01
CA ALA A 365 6.21 -0.27 26.06
C ALA A 365 6.12 -1.81 26.04
N GLY A 366 5.04 -2.39 26.59
CA GLY A 366 4.75 -3.82 26.52
C GLY A 366 4.03 -4.29 25.25
N GLY A 367 3.69 -3.37 24.35
CA GLY A 367 2.89 -3.61 23.16
C GLY A 367 1.38 -3.68 23.39
N VAL A 368 0.67 -3.88 22.29
CA VAL A 368 -0.77 -4.16 22.25
C VAL A 368 -0.95 -5.66 22.05
N THR A 369 -1.65 -6.31 22.96
CA THR A 369 -1.93 -7.74 22.92
C THR A 369 -3.27 -7.99 22.23
N LEU A 370 -3.28 -8.94 21.32
CA LEU A 370 -4.48 -9.49 20.70
C LEU A 370 -4.60 -10.98 21.06
N THR A 371 -5.83 -11.47 21.26
CA THR A 371 -6.11 -12.86 21.62
C THR A 371 -7.05 -13.49 20.60
N ALA A 372 -6.74 -14.73 20.17
CA ALA A 372 -7.54 -15.49 19.24
C ALA A 372 -8.97 -15.68 19.77
N GLN A 373 -9.97 -15.51 18.91
CA GLN A 373 -11.34 -15.79 19.28
C GLN A 373 -11.65 -17.29 19.13
N VAL A 374 -12.43 -17.83 20.07
CA VAL A 374 -12.73 -19.27 20.11
C VAL A 374 -13.55 -19.65 18.87
N ASN A 375 -13.09 -20.66 18.13
CA ASN A 375 -13.72 -21.15 16.89
C ASN A 375 -13.87 -20.07 15.80
N GLN A 376 -12.94 -19.12 15.76
CA GLN A 376 -12.91 -18.04 14.79
C GLN A 376 -11.50 -17.92 14.21
N THR A 377 -11.38 -17.31 13.03
CA THR A 377 -10.07 -17.06 12.41
C THR A 377 -9.42 -15.76 12.90
N TRP A 378 -10.20 -14.84 13.49
CA TRP A 378 -9.75 -13.49 13.85
C TRP A 378 -9.38 -13.34 15.33
N PHE A 379 -8.63 -12.29 15.63
CA PHE A 379 -8.15 -11.95 16.97
C PHE A 379 -8.83 -10.68 17.49
N ASN A 380 -8.84 -10.47 18.80
CA ASN A 380 -9.30 -9.23 19.43
C ASN A 380 -8.22 -8.55 20.26
N ILE A 381 -8.08 -7.23 20.19
CA ILE A 381 -7.31 -6.45 21.17
C ILE A 381 -7.86 -6.70 22.58
N THR A 382 -6.98 -7.13 23.49
CA THR A 382 -7.26 -7.29 24.92
C THR A 382 -6.53 -6.29 25.80
N THR A 383 -5.51 -5.60 25.26
CA THR A 383 -4.85 -4.48 25.96
C THR A 383 -5.81 -3.29 26.05
N THR A 384 -5.96 -2.73 27.25
CA THR A 384 -6.78 -1.54 27.46
C THR A 384 -6.22 -0.34 26.69
N ASN A 385 -7.03 0.23 25.80
CA ASN A 385 -6.74 1.51 25.16
C ASN A 385 -7.44 2.64 25.94
N PRO A 386 -6.70 3.61 26.52
CA PRO A 386 -7.27 4.73 27.26
C PRO A 386 -8.08 5.70 26.39
N ASN A 387 -7.85 5.70 25.07
CA ASN A 387 -8.54 6.54 24.10
C ASN A 387 -9.81 5.87 23.53
N CYS A 388 -10.13 4.65 23.98
CA CYS A 388 -11.33 3.93 23.54
C CYS A 388 -12.46 4.18 24.53
N ASP A 389 -13.61 4.65 24.04
CA ASP A 389 -14.82 4.74 24.86
C ASP A 389 -15.22 3.32 25.31
N GLN A 390 -15.27 3.11 26.62
CA GLN A 390 -15.88 1.89 27.15
C GLN A 390 -17.39 2.04 27.05
N MET A 391 -18.05 1.23 26.22
CA MET A 391 -19.49 1.05 26.38
C MET A 391 -19.72 0.60 27.83
N GLY A 392 -20.49 1.38 28.58
CA GLY A 392 -20.88 1.05 29.95
C GLY A 392 -21.70 -0.23 29.96
N GLY A 393 -21.04 -1.38 30.06
CA GLY A 393 -21.68 -2.68 29.89
C GLY A 393 -20.74 -3.85 29.60
N GLY A 394 -19.59 -3.94 30.28
CA GLY A 394 -18.98 -5.23 30.67
C GLY A 394 -18.46 -6.22 29.62
N SER A 395 -18.61 -6.03 28.31
CA SER A 395 -18.05 -6.98 27.34
C SER A 395 -17.68 -6.32 26.01
N LEU A 396 -16.37 -6.18 25.81
CA LEU A 396 -15.60 -5.74 24.63
C LEU A 396 -15.42 -4.21 24.46
N PRO A 397 -14.17 -3.70 24.38
CA PRO A 397 -13.91 -2.32 23.97
C PRO A 397 -14.43 -2.09 22.54
N VAL A 398 -15.12 -0.96 22.34
CA VAL A 398 -15.88 -0.53 21.14
C VAL A 398 -14.98 -0.17 19.95
N CYS A 399 -13.74 -0.62 20.00
CA CYS A 399 -12.72 -0.23 19.06
C CYS A 399 -12.46 -1.25 17.97
N ASN A 400 -13.08 -2.45 17.93
CA ASN A 400 -13.01 -3.38 16.78
C ASN A 400 -11.58 -3.53 16.20
N ASN A 401 -10.62 -3.93 17.04
CA ASN A 401 -9.19 -3.99 16.71
C ASN A 401 -8.51 -2.67 16.29
N ASN A 402 -9.14 -1.54 16.58
CA ASN A 402 -8.56 -0.21 16.42
C ASN A 402 -7.86 0.22 17.72
N TRP A 403 -6.61 0.63 17.59
CA TRP A 403 -5.89 1.40 18.56
C TRP A 403 -6.03 2.89 18.26
N LEU A 404 -7.04 3.53 18.86
CA LEU A 404 -7.27 4.98 18.76
C LEU A 404 -6.16 5.79 19.43
N MET A 405 -5.80 6.91 18.82
CA MET A 405 -4.63 7.71 19.20
C MET A 405 -4.95 9.20 19.30
N THR A 406 -4.26 9.89 20.19
CA THR A 406 -4.22 11.36 20.31
C THR A 406 -3.31 11.99 19.26
N ASP A 407 -3.44 13.30 19.03
CA ASP A 407 -2.57 14.02 18.08
C ASP A 407 -1.09 13.95 18.44
N THR A 408 -0.76 13.93 19.74
CA THR A 408 0.63 13.75 20.21
C THR A 408 1.17 12.37 19.86
N GLU A 409 0.37 11.32 20.08
CA GLU A 409 0.75 9.95 19.73
C GLU A 409 0.90 9.80 18.20
N ILE A 410 -0.01 10.39 17.43
CA ILE A 410 0.03 10.36 15.97
C ILE A 410 1.27 11.10 15.44
N GLY A 411 1.61 12.26 16.02
CA GLY A 411 2.79 13.04 15.64
C GLY A 411 4.13 12.32 15.86
N ALA A 412 4.16 11.27 16.66
CA ALA A 412 5.33 10.42 16.87
C ALA A 412 5.42 9.23 15.89
N VAL A 413 4.40 8.98 15.08
CA VAL A 413 4.44 8.00 13.99
C VAL A 413 5.01 8.69 12.75
N LEU A 414 6.26 8.39 12.40
CA LEU A 414 6.89 8.91 11.19
C LEU A 414 6.46 8.09 9.95
N PRO A 415 6.55 8.64 8.72
CA PRO A 415 6.35 7.85 7.50
C PRO A 415 7.22 6.58 7.50
N ASN A 416 6.66 5.48 7.00
CA ASN A 416 7.28 4.16 6.99
C ASN A 416 7.67 3.63 8.38
N SER A 417 6.96 4.05 9.43
CA SER A 417 7.16 3.52 10.78
C SER A 417 7.00 2.00 10.82
N ILE A 418 7.92 1.35 11.52
CA ILE A 418 7.96 -0.10 11.64
C ILE A 418 7.18 -0.55 12.88
N TYR A 419 6.27 -1.50 12.67
CA TYR A 419 5.59 -2.24 13.71
C TYR A 419 6.02 -3.70 13.66
N THR A 420 6.33 -4.26 14.81
CA THR A 420 6.65 -5.68 14.96
C THR A 420 5.48 -6.41 15.55
N MET A 421 5.01 -7.45 14.88
CA MET A 421 3.97 -8.34 15.37
C MET A 421 4.58 -9.71 15.69
N LYS A 422 4.44 -10.15 16.94
CA LYS A 422 4.87 -11.47 17.41
C LYS A 422 3.66 -12.35 17.62
N LEU A 423 3.65 -13.55 17.05
CA LEU A 423 2.58 -14.53 17.23
C LEU A 423 3.02 -15.60 18.21
N TYR A 424 2.15 -15.97 19.14
CA TYR A 424 2.42 -16.95 20.18
C TYR A 424 1.40 -18.09 20.13
N ASP A 425 1.80 -19.26 20.58
CA ASP A 425 0.89 -20.40 20.70
C ASP A 425 -0.18 -20.21 21.79
N ASN A 426 -1.07 -21.19 21.93
CA ASN A 426 -2.15 -21.18 22.92
C ASN A 426 -1.82 -21.94 24.21
N SER A 427 -0.53 -22.19 24.49
CA SER A 427 -0.09 -22.90 25.69
C SER A 427 -0.17 -22.00 26.94
N GLN A 428 -0.14 -22.60 28.14
CA GLN A 428 -0.14 -21.84 29.40
C GLN A 428 1.11 -20.96 29.58
N ALA A 429 2.21 -21.30 28.92
CA ALA A 429 3.44 -20.52 28.88
C ALA A 429 3.75 -20.21 27.40
N PRO A 430 3.12 -19.18 26.82
CA PRO A 430 3.06 -19.00 25.37
C PRO A 430 4.44 -18.98 24.71
N VAL A 431 4.63 -19.82 23.69
CA VAL A 431 5.88 -19.90 22.92
C VAL A 431 5.76 -19.03 21.67
N LEU A 432 6.82 -18.28 21.36
CA LEU A 432 6.90 -17.47 20.14
C LEU A 432 6.94 -18.39 18.91
N LEU A 433 5.95 -18.23 18.02
CA LEU A 433 5.83 -18.98 16.77
C LEU A 433 6.43 -18.22 15.58
N ALA A 434 6.18 -16.92 15.49
CA ALA A 434 6.63 -16.09 14.39
C ALA A 434 6.81 -14.63 14.81
N THR A 435 7.66 -13.91 14.07
CA THR A 435 7.83 -12.46 14.18
C THR A 435 7.74 -11.85 12.79
N TYR A 436 6.87 -10.86 12.63
CA TYR A 436 6.67 -10.13 11.39
C TYR A 436 6.95 -8.65 11.59
N THR A 437 7.57 -8.06 10.58
CA THR A 437 7.80 -6.61 10.49
C THR A 437 6.83 -6.04 9.48
N LEU A 438 6.01 -5.10 9.93
CA LEU A 438 4.99 -4.41 9.14
C LEU A 438 5.36 -2.93 9.06
N VAL A 439 5.06 -2.31 7.92
CA VAL A 439 5.36 -0.90 7.68
C VAL A 439 4.04 -0.17 7.57
N VAL A 440 3.88 0.89 8.37
CA VAL A 440 2.79 1.85 8.21
C VAL A 440 3.29 2.97 7.29
N PRO A 441 2.76 3.11 6.06
CA PRO A 441 3.31 4.04 5.07
C PRO A 441 3.30 5.48 5.58
N VAL A 442 2.22 5.89 6.25
CA VAL A 442 2.03 7.22 6.82
C VAL A 442 1.28 7.15 8.14
N ALA A 443 1.49 8.16 9.00
CA ALA A 443 0.77 8.30 10.25
C ALA A 443 -0.76 8.36 10.03
N PRO A 444 -1.55 7.93 11.03
CA PRO A 444 -2.97 8.25 11.08
C PRO A 444 -3.23 9.75 10.90
N MET A 445 -4.43 10.12 10.48
CA MET A 445 -4.80 11.54 10.41
C MET A 445 -4.85 12.14 11.81
N LEU A 446 -4.38 13.37 12.02
CA LEU A 446 -4.59 14.07 13.28
C LEU A 446 -6.09 14.25 13.55
N ASN A 447 -6.53 14.07 14.80
CA ASN A 447 -7.90 14.32 15.24
C ASN A 447 -8.32 15.76 14.93
N THR A 448 -7.42 16.73 15.13
CA THR A 448 -7.68 18.14 14.76
C THR A 448 -7.92 18.34 13.27
N ALA A 449 -7.36 17.50 12.41
CA ALA A 449 -7.59 17.54 10.96
C ALA A 449 -8.91 16.87 10.54
N LEU A 450 -9.43 15.92 11.34
CA LEU A 450 -10.66 15.19 11.00
C LEU A 450 -11.90 16.09 10.96
N ALA A 451 -11.92 17.19 11.72
CA ALA A 451 -13.08 18.08 11.77
C ALA A 451 -13.37 18.77 10.43
N ALA A 452 -12.32 19.03 9.63
CA ALA A 452 -12.43 19.62 8.30
C ALA A 452 -12.43 18.56 7.18
N PHE A 453 -12.23 17.28 7.52
CA PHE A 453 -12.12 16.22 6.55
C PHE A 453 -13.49 15.77 6.04
N VAL A 454 -13.60 15.59 4.72
CA VAL A 454 -14.83 15.09 4.08
C VAL A 454 -14.71 13.58 3.97
N PHE A 455 -15.59 12.87 4.68
CA PHE A 455 -15.65 11.41 4.66
C PHE A 455 -16.53 10.88 3.51
N PRO A 456 -16.32 9.63 3.06
CA PRO A 456 -17.27 8.95 2.17
C PRO A 456 -18.65 8.86 2.83
N SER A 457 -19.70 8.79 2.04
CA SER A 457 -21.07 8.82 2.57
C SER A 457 -22.01 7.87 1.84
N ILE A 458 -23.04 7.43 2.57
CA ILE A 458 -24.14 6.61 2.04
C ILE A 458 -25.43 7.42 2.10
N SER A 459 -26.25 7.25 1.08
CA SER A 459 -27.59 7.82 0.93
C SER A 459 -28.59 6.72 0.56
N GLY A 460 -29.88 6.97 0.78
CA GLY A 460 -30.93 5.97 0.53
C GLY A 460 -30.94 4.80 1.52
N MET A 461 -30.36 4.99 2.72
CA MET A 461 -30.42 4.00 3.79
C MET A 461 -31.85 3.83 4.30
N VAL A 462 -32.20 2.59 4.66
CA VAL A 462 -33.45 2.23 5.32
C VAL A 462 -33.18 1.70 6.74
N ASP A 463 -34.20 1.72 7.59
CA ASP A 463 -34.13 1.07 8.89
C ASP A 463 -34.04 -0.45 8.71
N LEU A 464 -33.02 -1.06 9.30
CA LEU A 464 -32.73 -2.49 9.21
C LEU A 464 -33.42 -3.28 10.32
N ALA A 465 -33.88 -2.61 11.38
CA ALA A 465 -34.66 -3.25 12.43
C ALA A 465 -36.05 -3.62 11.89
N GLY A 466 -36.48 -4.87 12.13
CA GLY A 466 -37.74 -5.37 11.60
C GLY A 466 -37.68 -5.82 10.13
N MET A 467 -36.51 -5.80 9.49
CA MET A 467 -36.35 -6.24 8.11
C MET A 467 -36.40 -7.78 8.00
N GLY A 468 -37.13 -8.29 6.99
CA GLY A 468 -37.09 -9.70 6.57
C GLY A 468 -36.09 -9.94 5.43
N ALA A 469 -36.46 -10.76 4.45
CA ALA A 469 -35.74 -10.81 3.17
C ALA A 469 -36.01 -9.52 2.38
N ALA A 470 -34.96 -8.91 1.84
CA ALA A 470 -35.05 -7.64 1.14
C ALA A 470 -33.91 -7.47 0.13
N THR A 471 -34.13 -6.62 -0.87
CA THR A 471 -33.06 -6.08 -1.71
C THR A 471 -32.90 -4.60 -1.39
N LEU A 472 -31.72 -4.22 -0.92
CA LEU A 472 -31.37 -2.85 -0.59
C LEU A 472 -30.62 -2.21 -1.75
N ALA A 473 -30.90 -0.93 -2.01
CA ALA A 473 -30.23 -0.16 -3.06
C ALA A 473 -29.59 1.13 -2.52
N PRO A 474 -28.69 1.05 -1.52
CA PRO A 474 -27.96 2.21 -1.03
C PRO A 474 -27.11 2.82 -2.14
N SER A 475 -26.99 4.14 -2.13
CA SER A 475 -26.11 4.89 -3.04
C SER A 475 -24.98 5.56 -2.28
N TRP A 476 -23.79 5.63 -2.86
CA TRP A 476 -22.60 6.17 -2.20
C TRP A 476 -22.02 7.39 -2.91
N SER A 477 -21.20 8.14 -2.17
CA SER A 477 -20.37 9.23 -2.68
C SER A 477 -19.01 9.23 -2.00
N ILE A 478 -17.94 9.31 -2.80
CA ILE A 478 -16.54 9.32 -2.41
C ILE A 478 -15.93 10.69 -2.73
N PRO A 479 -15.41 11.40 -1.73
CA PRO A 479 -14.72 12.68 -1.91
C PRO A 479 -13.52 12.60 -2.85
N ALA A 480 -13.20 13.72 -3.49
CA ALA A 480 -12.02 13.83 -4.35
C ALA A 480 -10.72 13.56 -3.55
N GLY A 481 -9.78 12.85 -4.18
CA GLY A 481 -8.52 12.43 -3.54
C GLY A 481 -8.63 11.11 -2.76
N LEU A 482 -9.81 10.50 -2.70
CA LEU A 482 -10.02 9.15 -2.20
C LEU A 482 -10.39 8.20 -3.33
N SER A 483 -9.99 6.94 -3.18
CA SER A 483 -10.40 5.81 -4.01
C SER A 483 -11.44 4.99 -3.26
N ALA A 484 -12.54 4.62 -3.92
CA ALA A 484 -13.55 3.78 -3.29
C ALA A 484 -12.94 2.40 -2.97
N SER A 485 -13.32 1.77 -1.86
CA SER A 485 -12.89 0.41 -1.51
C SER A 485 -14.09 -0.53 -1.51
N TYR A 486 -14.89 -0.54 -0.43
CA TYR A 486 -16.06 -1.39 -0.32
C TYR A 486 -17.23 -0.69 0.39
N LEU A 487 -18.43 -1.21 0.13
CA LEU A 487 -19.66 -0.90 0.84
C LEU A 487 -20.15 -2.18 1.52
N ASP A 488 -20.37 -2.14 2.83
CA ASP A 488 -20.91 -3.25 3.60
C ASP A 488 -22.23 -2.84 4.27
N VAL A 489 -23.16 -3.77 4.29
CA VAL A 489 -24.37 -3.68 5.09
C VAL A 489 -24.47 -4.95 5.93
N TYR A 490 -24.53 -4.77 7.24
CA TYR A 490 -24.59 -5.87 8.18
C TYR A 490 -25.88 -5.82 9.00
N VAL A 491 -26.42 -6.98 9.33
CA VAL A 491 -27.63 -7.15 10.14
C VAL A 491 -27.41 -8.24 11.18
N TRP A 492 -28.09 -8.12 12.32
CA TRP A 492 -28.02 -9.10 13.41
C TRP A 492 -29.38 -9.34 14.06
N GLN A 493 -29.53 -10.49 14.72
CA GLN A 493 -30.72 -10.85 15.47
C GLN A 493 -30.40 -11.03 16.97
N THR A 494 -30.97 -10.15 17.80
CA THR A 494 -30.75 -10.12 19.25
C THR A 494 -31.14 -11.44 19.91
N GLY A 495 -30.32 -11.91 20.87
CA GLY A 495 -30.56 -13.16 21.59
C GLY A 495 -30.20 -14.43 20.80
N THR A 496 -29.57 -14.28 19.64
CA THR A 496 -29.11 -15.38 18.78
C THR A 496 -27.70 -15.10 18.25
N ASN A 497 -27.09 -16.08 17.58
CA ASN A 497 -25.84 -15.90 16.83
C ASN A 497 -26.09 -15.58 15.34
N ALA A 498 -27.34 -15.30 14.93
CA ALA A 498 -27.64 -15.02 13.54
C ALA A 498 -27.21 -13.60 13.17
N ASN A 499 -26.34 -13.51 12.17
CA ASN A 499 -25.92 -12.29 11.50
C ASN A 499 -25.81 -12.53 10.00
N GLN A 500 -25.81 -11.45 9.23
CA GLN A 500 -25.53 -11.46 7.80
C GLN A 500 -24.82 -10.16 7.44
N SER A 501 -23.71 -10.26 6.71
CA SER A 501 -23.09 -9.14 5.98
C SER A 501 -23.30 -9.36 4.49
N VAL A 502 -23.58 -8.29 3.75
CA VAL A 502 -23.58 -8.29 2.30
C VAL A 502 -22.71 -7.13 1.84
N GLU A 503 -21.61 -7.48 1.21
CA GLU A 503 -20.59 -6.54 0.76
C GLU A 503 -20.67 -6.34 -0.75
N GLN A 504 -20.48 -5.09 -1.18
CA GLN A 504 -20.08 -4.75 -2.53
C GLN A 504 -18.61 -4.34 -2.48
N ASN A 505 -17.74 -5.28 -2.81
CA ASN A 505 -16.30 -5.07 -2.86
C ASN A 505 -15.85 -4.44 -4.19
N ASN A 506 -14.63 -3.89 -4.19
CA ASN A 506 -13.97 -3.31 -5.36
C ASN A 506 -14.80 -2.21 -6.05
N LEU A 507 -15.31 -1.26 -5.27
CA LEU A 507 -15.97 -0.09 -5.82
C LEU A 507 -14.97 0.73 -6.66
N THR A 508 -15.35 1.14 -7.86
CA THR A 508 -14.43 1.80 -8.80
C THR A 508 -14.82 3.26 -9.09
N SER A 509 -16.07 3.61 -8.84
CA SER A 509 -16.62 4.93 -9.11
C SER A 509 -16.71 5.76 -7.84
N SER A 510 -16.48 7.07 -7.99
CA SER A 510 -16.67 8.03 -6.90
C SER A 510 -18.13 8.18 -6.47
N SER A 511 -19.08 7.64 -7.23
CA SER A 511 -20.48 7.51 -6.83
C SER A 511 -21.14 6.34 -7.55
N GLY A 512 -22.20 5.80 -6.95
CA GLY A 512 -22.95 4.70 -7.56
C GLY A 512 -24.06 4.20 -6.65
N THR A 513 -24.69 3.10 -7.08
CA THR A 513 -25.76 2.42 -6.36
C THR A 513 -25.48 0.93 -6.35
N ALA A 514 -25.65 0.28 -5.20
CA ALA A 514 -25.48 -1.16 -5.07
C ALA A 514 -26.84 -1.87 -5.15
N SER A 515 -26.82 -3.19 -5.34
CA SER A 515 -28.01 -4.04 -5.20
C SER A 515 -27.68 -5.18 -4.25
N LEU A 516 -27.93 -4.98 -2.96
CA LEU A 516 -27.53 -5.90 -1.88
C LEU A 516 -28.72 -6.76 -1.48
N VAL A 517 -28.60 -8.08 -1.62
CA VAL A 517 -29.68 -9.03 -1.38
C VAL A 517 -29.53 -9.68 0.00
N PHE A 518 -30.50 -9.44 0.87
CA PHE A 518 -30.58 -10.00 2.21
C PHE A 518 -31.61 -11.12 2.28
N THR A 519 -31.25 -12.16 3.03
CA THR A 519 -32.15 -13.26 3.35
C THR A 519 -32.86 -13.00 4.68
N ALA A 520 -34.00 -13.64 4.87
CA ALA A 520 -34.65 -13.63 6.17
C ALA A 520 -33.77 -14.37 7.22
N PRO A 521 -33.80 -13.97 8.50
CA PRO A 521 -33.02 -14.65 9.53
C PRO A 521 -33.44 -16.13 9.68
N PRO A 522 -32.48 -17.03 9.93
CA PRO A 522 -32.72 -18.48 9.93
C PRO A 522 -33.68 -18.97 11.03
N ASN A 523 -33.83 -18.20 12.12
CA ASN A 523 -34.66 -18.57 13.27
C ASN A 523 -36.14 -18.15 13.13
N SER A 524 -36.59 -17.76 11.93
CA SER A 524 -37.88 -17.11 11.65
C SER A 524 -38.03 -15.71 12.29
N GLY A 525 -38.78 -14.82 11.66
CA GLY A 525 -38.96 -13.43 12.10
C GLY A 525 -38.17 -12.41 11.30
N THR A 526 -37.70 -11.35 11.96
CA THR A 526 -37.03 -10.19 11.37
C THR A 526 -35.69 -9.91 12.04
N TRP A 527 -34.80 -9.22 11.34
CA TRP A 527 -33.56 -8.69 11.90
C TRP A 527 -33.86 -7.70 13.03
N SER A 528 -33.02 -7.68 14.06
CA SER A 528 -33.19 -6.82 15.25
C SER A 528 -32.48 -5.48 15.12
N GLY A 529 -31.47 -5.42 14.27
CA GLY A 529 -30.70 -4.23 13.97
C GLY A 529 -29.74 -4.48 12.82
N GLY A 530 -29.05 -3.42 12.42
CA GLY A 530 -28.04 -3.46 11.38
C GLY A 530 -27.27 -2.16 11.31
N GLY A 531 -26.33 -2.10 10.40
CA GLY A 531 -25.61 -0.88 10.07
C GLY A 531 -25.13 -0.88 8.63
N TYR A 532 -24.69 0.29 8.19
CA TYR A 532 -24.07 0.48 6.88
C TYR A 532 -22.63 0.97 7.09
N SER A 533 -21.71 0.54 6.25
CA SER A 533 -20.36 1.11 6.21
C SER A 533 -19.87 1.31 4.79
N ILE A 534 -19.23 2.46 4.54
CA ILE A 534 -18.55 2.76 3.28
C ILE A 534 -17.10 3.07 3.60
N SER A 535 -16.20 2.35 2.94
CA SER A 535 -14.77 2.53 3.08
C SER A 535 -14.17 3.09 1.79
N ALA A 536 -13.18 3.96 1.96
CA ALA A 536 -12.38 4.54 0.90
C ALA A 536 -10.92 4.58 1.36
N ARG A 537 -9.99 4.76 0.42
CA ARG A 537 -8.57 4.86 0.72
C ARG A 537 -7.98 6.13 0.14
N ASP A 538 -7.10 6.77 0.91
CA ASP A 538 -6.30 7.86 0.39
C ASP A 538 -5.08 7.36 -0.40
N GLN A 539 -4.30 8.30 -0.93
CA GLN A 539 -3.11 8.00 -1.75
C GLN A 539 -2.00 7.22 -1.03
N TYR A 540 -2.05 7.12 0.29
CA TYR A 540 -1.09 6.39 1.09
C TYR A 540 -1.64 5.05 1.59
N GLY A 541 -2.85 4.69 1.16
CA GLY A 541 -3.54 3.47 1.60
C GLY A 541 -4.23 3.59 2.96
N ARG A 542 -4.30 4.79 3.57
CA ARG A 542 -5.04 4.97 4.82
C ARG A 542 -6.52 4.69 4.58
N GLU A 543 -7.11 3.89 5.45
CA GLU A 543 -8.52 3.58 5.37
C GLU A 543 -9.35 4.73 5.95
N VAL A 544 -10.37 5.15 5.21
CA VAL A 544 -11.26 6.23 5.57
C VAL A 544 -12.69 5.69 5.49
N THR A 545 -13.32 5.52 6.65
CA THR A 545 -14.58 4.78 6.74
C THR A 545 -15.66 5.63 7.39
N THR A 546 -16.87 5.60 6.83
CA THR A 546 -18.07 6.09 7.53
C THR A 546 -18.94 4.91 7.90
N ARG A 547 -19.27 4.82 9.19
CA ARG A 547 -20.17 3.81 9.74
C ARG A 547 -21.48 4.47 10.18
N TYR A 548 -22.59 3.86 9.81
CA TYR A 548 -23.94 4.23 10.22
C TYR A 548 -24.51 3.09 11.05
N GLN A 549 -24.81 3.35 12.33
CA GLN A 549 -25.26 2.36 13.30
C GLN A 549 -26.65 2.67 13.87
#